data_AF-A0A956Y583-F1
#
_entry.id   AF-A0A956Y583-F1
#
_cell.length_a   1.000
_cell.length_b   1.000
_cell.length_c   1.000
_cell.angle_alpha   90.00
_cell.angle_beta   90.00
_cell.angle_gamma   90.00
#
_symmetry.space_group_name_H-M   'P 1'
#
loop_
_entity.id
_entity.type
_entity.pdbx_description
1 polymer ?
#
loop_
_entity_poly.entity_id
_entity_poly.type
_entity_poly.pdbx_seq_one_letter_code
_entity_poly.pdbx_strand_id
1 'polypeptide(L)'
;MEAINTYRQEHGFVDVVVCSRTADYEALTNSLLLNGAIVLQPLTSQQVDGYLSQFGPSLTTLRKQLNADENLAELSRSPLMLSIMALAYRDITQDSLPQFDNPEAQRAHLFDVYVERMLARQSADAPYSRRQVEHYLGWLASQMVAQAQTVFQIENLQPTWLLEPQQQQYRKALLRAMLVIWALIWGVPRAVTTPLAPPGAPAWMKGLAWAAAGASWGTVLGTRLIRYMASAIGIGIVFSIAVALEGGIDRELGQIVTRIPGALIIYTLAFGFSLWLLRRGQHHPMHIQPVESVRFVRKNVKPWMVVAVIPAGAVTSILNRIVFARPDVTTGEQILGIVLGSLIGILTAGYLTGLTSNVVGQTTRPNEGIWRSLSNALRLGAIVAVSFGVLLMASTVPVSSWTFGIMQVIVTALPFGAVGGLIYGGFTVIQHVILRRILWQTGATPRNYAHFLDHATRLILLRKVGGGYIFVHRYLLEYFAQKN
;
A
#
# COMPACT_ATOMS: atom_id res chain seq x y z
N MET A 1 -4.36 24.58 9.34
CA MET A 1 -4.43 25.99 9.77
C MET A 1 -5.69 26.24 10.57
N GLU A 2 -6.89 26.06 10.00
CA GLU A 2 -8.15 26.15 10.77
C GLU A 2 -8.13 25.28 12.02
N ALA A 3 -7.70 24.02 11.92
CA ALA A 3 -7.56 23.15 13.09
C ALA A 3 -6.64 23.71 14.20
N ILE A 4 -5.59 24.47 13.86
CA ILE A 4 -4.69 25.08 14.86
C ILE A 4 -5.37 26.27 15.52
N ASN A 5 -6.03 27.13 14.73
CA ASN A 5 -6.78 28.27 15.25
C ASN A 5 -7.95 27.81 16.13
N THR A 6 -8.71 26.80 15.69
CA THR A 6 -9.79 26.17 16.47
C THR A 6 -9.26 25.55 17.75
N TYR A 7 -8.15 24.79 17.69
CA TYR A 7 -7.54 24.22 18.89
C TYR A 7 -7.16 25.29 19.92
N ARG A 8 -6.57 26.41 19.48
CA ARG A 8 -6.22 27.53 20.35
C ARG A 8 -7.47 28.18 20.96
N GLN A 9 -8.54 28.35 20.19
CA GLN A 9 -9.80 28.91 20.70
C GLN A 9 -10.47 28.00 21.73
N GLU A 10 -10.43 26.68 21.52
CA GLU A 10 -10.96 25.68 22.46
C GLU A 10 -10.09 25.54 23.72
N HIS A 11 -8.79 25.82 23.62
CA HIS A 11 -7.80 25.61 24.69
C HIS A 11 -7.04 26.91 25.00
N GLY A 12 -7.77 27.98 25.35
CA GLY A 12 -7.27 29.36 25.44
C GLY A 12 -6.08 29.63 26.39
N PHE A 13 -5.70 28.67 27.24
CA PHE A 13 -4.55 28.77 28.16
C PHE A 13 -3.30 27.99 27.72
N VAL A 14 -3.29 27.43 26.51
CA VAL A 14 -2.14 26.65 26.02
C VAL A 14 -1.22 27.54 25.20
N ASP A 15 0.03 27.65 25.64
CA ASP A 15 1.10 28.26 24.85
C ASP A 15 1.40 27.37 23.63
N VAL A 16 1.29 27.95 22.43
CA VAL A 16 1.51 27.24 21.17
C VAL A 16 2.63 27.90 20.39
N VAL A 17 3.64 27.11 20.03
CA VAL A 17 4.71 27.50 19.11
C VAL A 17 4.56 26.70 17.83
N VAL A 18 4.51 27.40 16.69
CA VAL A 18 4.45 26.79 15.36
C VAL A 18 5.74 27.15 14.62
N CYS A 19 6.45 26.14 14.14
CA CYS A 19 7.65 26.31 13.32
C CYS A 19 7.31 26.06 11.85
N SER A 20 7.75 26.95 10.96
CA SER A 20 7.60 26.80 9.51
C SER A 20 8.81 27.36 8.77
N ARG A 21 8.92 27.06 7.48
CA ARG A 21 9.82 27.83 6.60
C ARG A 21 9.21 29.20 6.33
N THR A 22 10.05 30.20 6.06
CA THR A 22 9.60 31.56 5.74
C THR A 22 8.64 31.57 4.55
N ALA A 23 9.01 30.89 3.45
CA ALA A 23 8.16 30.79 2.26
C ALA A 23 6.79 30.13 2.54
N ASP A 24 6.76 29.10 3.39
CA ASP A 24 5.50 28.43 3.76
C ASP A 24 4.59 29.34 4.59
N TYR A 25 5.17 30.22 5.43
CA TYR A 25 4.45 31.20 6.23
C TYR A 25 3.90 32.35 5.38
N GLU A 26 4.70 32.86 4.43
CA GLU A 26 4.30 33.93 3.51
C GLU A 26 3.22 33.48 2.52
N ALA A 27 3.21 32.20 2.15
CA ALA A 27 2.19 31.62 1.28
C ALA A 27 0.83 31.40 1.97
N LEU A 28 0.70 31.69 3.28
CA LEU A 28 -0.54 31.48 4.02
C LEU A 28 -1.62 32.48 3.61
N THR A 29 -2.76 31.95 3.18
CA THR A 29 -3.94 32.77 2.84
C THR A 29 -4.63 33.34 4.09
N ASN A 30 -4.54 32.62 5.22
CA ASN A 30 -5.11 33.02 6.51
C ASN A 30 -4.01 33.11 7.57
N SER A 31 -4.00 34.18 8.35
CA SER A 31 -3.05 34.33 9.45
C SER A 31 -3.32 33.32 10.57
N LEU A 32 -2.24 32.82 11.16
CA LEU A 32 -2.34 32.08 12.41
C LEU A 32 -2.70 33.05 13.53
N LEU A 33 -3.68 32.69 14.36
CA LEU A 33 -3.98 33.43 15.57
C LEU A 33 -2.86 33.12 16.57
N LEU A 34 -1.74 33.85 16.54
CA LEU A 34 -0.61 33.74 17.47
C LEU A 34 -0.14 35.14 17.90
N ASN A 35 0.67 35.23 18.95
CA ASN A 35 1.07 36.51 19.57
C ASN A 35 2.16 37.26 18.80
N GLY A 36 2.80 36.61 17.82
CA GLY A 36 3.88 37.19 17.03
C GLY A 36 4.59 36.12 16.21
N ALA A 37 5.58 36.56 15.44
CA ALA A 37 6.45 35.71 14.65
C ALA A 37 7.92 36.02 14.95
N ILE A 38 8.74 34.98 15.08
CA ILE A 38 10.19 35.09 15.27
C ILE A 38 10.85 34.44 14.05
N VAL A 39 11.70 35.19 13.36
CA VAL A 39 12.46 34.69 12.20
C VAL A 39 13.89 34.40 12.64
N LEU A 40 14.32 33.15 12.48
CA LEU A 40 15.69 32.74 12.74
C LEU A 40 16.60 33.27 11.61
N GLN A 41 17.60 34.07 11.98
CA GLN A 41 18.58 34.62 11.05
C GLN A 41 19.78 33.66 10.88
N PRO A 42 20.50 33.72 9.74
CA PRO A 42 21.78 33.04 9.59
C PRO A 42 22.79 33.45 10.67
N LEU A 43 23.73 32.56 11.00
CA LEU A 43 24.75 32.85 12.00
C LEU A 43 25.67 33.98 11.53
N THR A 44 26.02 34.86 12.46
CA THR A 44 27.06 35.88 12.21
C THR A 44 28.44 35.24 12.30
N SER A 45 29.44 35.83 11.64
CA SER A 45 30.82 35.33 11.69
C SER A 45 31.36 35.24 13.13
N GLN A 46 30.95 36.16 14.01
CA GLN A 46 31.32 36.14 15.44
C GLN A 46 30.68 34.97 16.20
N GLN A 47 29.43 34.63 15.89
CA GLN A 47 28.75 33.46 16.45
C GLN A 47 29.39 32.16 15.98
N VAL A 48 29.78 32.08 14.70
CA VAL A 48 30.52 30.95 14.13
C VAL A 48 31.86 30.76 14.85
N ASP A 49 32.65 31.82 14.99
CA ASP A 49 33.94 31.75 15.67
C ASP A 49 33.77 31.37 17.15
N GLY A 50 32.78 31.96 17.83
CA GLY A 50 32.41 31.62 19.19
C GLY A 50 32.06 30.14 19.37
N TYR A 51 31.26 29.57 18.47
CA TYR A 51 30.92 28.14 18.48
C TYR A 51 32.16 27.26 18.28
N LEU A 52 33.01 27.59 17.31
CA LEU A 52 34.21 26.81 17.02
C LEU A 52 35.24 26.88 18.16
N SER A 53 35.33 28.01 18.86
CA SER A 53 36.25 28.19 19.99
C SER A 53 35.98 27.24 21.16
N GLN A 54 34.74 26.75 21.32
CA GLN A 54 34.35 25.79 22.35
C GLN A 54 35.03 24.42 22.20
N PHE A 55 35.50 24.08 20.99
CA PHE A 55 36.18 22.82 20.70
C PHE A 55 37.70 22.90 20.83
N GLY A 56 38.24 24.05 21.29
CA GLY A 56 39.65 24.21 21.59
C GLY A 56 40.57 23.96 20.39
N PRO A 57 41.73 23.29 20.58
CA PRO A 57 42.73 23.08 19.52
C PRO A 57 42.20 22.28 18.32
N SER A 58 41.21 21.39 18.55
CA SER A 58 40.69 20.43 17.58
C SER A 58 40.07 21.04 16.33
N LEU A 59 39.65 22.32 16.34
CA LEU A 59 39.06 23.00 15.18
C LEU A 59 39.86 24.23 14.72
N THR A 60 41.11 24.38 15.18
CA THR A 60 41.96 25.52 14.81
C THR A 60 42.18 25.61 13.30
N THR A 61 42.39 24.46 12.64
CA THR A 61 42.57 24.37 11.19
C THR A 61 41.33 24.87 10.43
N LEU A 62 40.14 24.43 10.84
CA LEU A 62 38.89 24.87 10.25
C LEU A 62 38.68 26.38 10.42
N ARG A 63 38.97 26.93 11.60
CA ARG A 63 38.87 28.38 11.85
C ARG A 63 39.78 29.18 10.91
N LYS A 64 41.02 28.75 10.72
CA LYS A 64 41.94 29.40 9.76
C LYS A 64 41.39 29.36 8.33
N GLN A 65 40.81 28.24 7.92
CA GLN A 65 40.31 28.07 6.56
C GLN A 65 39.04 28.87 6.29
N LEU A 66 38.12 28.98 7.27
CA LEU A 66 36.95 29.85 7.17
C LEU A 66 37.32 31.34 7.04
N ASN A 67 38.45 31.76 7.60
CA ASN A 67 38.95 33.13 7.42
C ASN A 67 39.60 33.35 6.05
N ALA A 68 40.06 32.29 5.39
CA ALA A 68 40.75 32.37 4.10
C ALA A 68 39.81 32.16 2.89
N ASP A 69 38.67 31.49 3.09
CA ASP A 69 37.74 31.10 2.03
C ASP A 69 36.32 31.63 2.29
N GLU A 70 35.91 32.61 1.48
CA GLU A 70 34.62 33.29 1.62
C GLU A 70 33.44 32.36 1.33
N ASN A 71 33.58 31.39 0.40
CA ASN A 71 32.52 30.42 0.11
C ASN A 71 32.30 29.48 1.31
N LEU A 72 33.39 29.03 1.92
CA LEU A 72 33.33 28.18 3.11
C LEU A 72 32.75 28.94 4.30
N ALA A 73 33.10 30.22 4.44
CA ALA A 73 32.54 31.12 5.44
C ALA A 73 31.03 31.29 5.26
N GLU A 74 30.55 31.50 4.03
CA GLU A 74 29.14 31.62 3.73
C GLU A 74 28.36 30.35 4.10
N LEU A 75 28.88 29.17 3.70
CA LEU A 75 28.27 27.87 4.06
C LEU A 75 28.16 27.69 5.57
N SER A 76 29.16 28.14 6.34
CA SER A 76 29.19 28.02 7.80
C SER A 76 28.12 28.86 8.52
N ARG A 77 27.49 29.83 7.84
CA ARG A 77 26.39 30.62 8.41
C ARG A 77 25.13 29.80 8.66
N SER A 78 24.99 28.66 7.99
CA SER A 78 23.97 27.66 8.32
C SER A 78 24.42 26.84 9.54
N PRO A 79 23.67 26.84 10.67
CA PRO A 79 24.04 26.07 11.87
C PRO A 79 24.29 24.60 11.59
N LEU A 80 23.52 24.03 10.66
CA LEU A 80 23.67 22.64 10.28
C LEU A 80 24.99 22.39 9.52
N MET A 81 25.34 23.25 8.56
CA MET A 81 26.60 23.12 7.83
C MET A 81 27.81 23.34 8.74
N LEU A 82 27.73 24.31 9.66
CA LEU A 82 28.75 24.49 10.69
C LEU A 82 28.94 23.24 11.54
N SER A 83 27.85 22.58 11.93
CA SER A 83 27.93 21.32 12.67
C SER A 83 28.57 20.19 11.86
N ILE A 84 28.25 20.09 10.56
CA ILE A 84 28.85 19.10 9.63
C ILE A 84 30.36 19.36 9.51
N MET A 85 30.78 20.61 9.28
CA MET A 85 32.17 21.01 9.21
C MET A 85 32.92 20.71 10.51
N ALA A 86 32.34 21.03 11.66
CA ALA A 86 32.94 20.76 12.97
C ALA A 86 33.08 19.26 13.26
N LEU A 87 32.21 18.41 12.72
CA LEU A 87 32.33 16.95 12.83
C LEU A 87 33.33 16.38 11.82
N ALA A 88 33.35 16.90 10.60
CA ALA A 88 34.21 16.46 9.50
C ALA A 88 35.68 16.86 9.71
N TYR A 89 35.95 18.05 10.24
CA TYR A 89 37.32 18.60 10.36
C TYR A 89 37.87 18.64 11.79
N ARG A 90 37.20 18.00 12.75
CA ARG A 90 37.74 17.80 14.11
C ARG A 90 39.08 17.08 14.09
N ASP A 91 40.11 17.60 14.76
CA ASP A 91 41.42 16.95 14.88
C ASP A 91 42.16 16.73 13.54
N ILE A 92 41.76 17.45 12.48
CA ILE A 92 42.50 17.45 11.19
C ILE A 92 43.62 18.48 11.24
N THR A 93 44.84 18.05 10.88
CA THR A 93 46.04 18.89 10.82
C THR A 93 46.11 19.68 9.52
N GLN A 94 46.72 20.87 9.57
CA GLN A 94 46.75 21.83 8.46
C GLN A 94 47.40 21.30 7.18
N ASP A 95 48.35 20.36 7.28
CA ASP A 95 49.04 19.75 6.12
C ASP A 95 48.18 18.71 5.38
N SER A 96 47.00 18.35 5.90
CA SER A 96 46.16 17.29 5.36
C SER A 96 44.96 17.79 4.56
N LEU A 97 44.71 19.11 4.52
CA LEU A 97 43.61 19.67 3.72
C LEU A 97 44.13 20.10 2.34
N PRO A 98 43.63 19.48 1.25
CA PRO A 98 44.02 19.86 -0.11
C PRO A 98 43.66 21.31 -0.39
N GLN A 99 44.44 21.94 -1.29
CA GLN A 99 43.98 23.14 -1.97
C GLN A 99 42.98 22.71 -3.05
N PHE A 100 41.84 23.38 -3.12
CA PHE A 100 40.77 23.02 -4.06
C PHE A 100 40.68 24.05 -5.17
N ASP A 101 40.59 23.58 -6.42
CA ASP A 101 40.47 24.44 -7.60
C ASP A 101 39.09 25.10 -7.71
N ASN A 102 38.06 24.49 -7.12
CA ASN A 102 36.70 25.01 -7.16
C ASN A 102 35.89 24.67 -5.87
N PRO A 103 34.81 25.42 -5.58
CA PRO A 103 33.97 25.21 -4.40
C PRO A 103 33.19 23.88 -4.42
N GLU A 104 33.04 23.24 -5.58
CA GLU A 104 32.36 21.93 -5.72
C GLU A 104 33.25 20.79 -5.22
N ALA A 105 34.52 20.78 -5.60
CA ALA A 105 35.53 19.84 -5.15
C ALA A 105 35.75 19.95 -3.64
N GLN A 106 35.78 21.18 -3.11
CA GLN A 106 35.87 21.42 -1.67
C GLN A 106 34.64 20.86 -0.92
N ARG A 107 33.43 21.08 -1.44
CA ARG A 107 32.19 20.51 -0.86
C ARG A 107 32.18 18.99 -0.94
N ALA A 108 32.58 18.40 -2.06
CA ALA A 108 32.67 16.96 -2.22
C ALA A 108 33.66 16.35 -1.20
N HIS A 109 34.83 16.97 -1.03
CA HIS A 109 35.80 16.55 -0.03
C HIS A 109 35.27 16.66 1.41
N LEU A 110 34.59 17.77 1.75
CA LEU A 110 33.94 17.93 3.06
C LEU A 110 32.99 16.75 3.34
N PHE A 111 32.16 16.38 2.35
CA PHE A 111 31.23 15.26 2.51
C PHE A 111 31.90 13.89 2.48
N ASP A 112 33.00 13.71 1.73
CA ASP A 112 33.83 12.51 1.80
C ASP A 112 34.34 12.26 3.22
N VAL A 113 34.99 13.27 3.81
CA VAL A 113 35.54 13.18 5.17
C VAL A 113 34.42 13.05 6.20
N TYR A 114 33.32 13.78 6.03
CA TYR A 114 32.16 13.67 6.90
C TYR A 114 31.57 12.25 6.91
N VAL A 115 31.30 11.68 5.74
CA VAL A 115 30.70 10.35 5.59
C VAL A 115 31.64 9.29 6.14
N GLU A 116 32.93 9.37 5.82
CA GLU A 116 33.94 8.47 6.37
C GLU A 116 33.92 8.47 7.91
N ARG A 117 33.90 9.65 8.53
CA ARG A 117 33.83 9.76 9.99
C ARG A 117 32.54 9.25 10.57
N MET A 118 31.40 9.50 9.92
CA MET A 118 30.12 8.99 10.40
C MET A 118 30.09 7.47 10.34
N LEU A 119 30.62 6.88 9.27
CA LEU A 119 30.71 5.43 9.11
C LEU A 119 31.74 4.80 10.07
N ALA A 120 32.83 5.51 10.40
CA ALA A 120 33.82 5.06 11.38
C ALA A 120 33.30 5.01 12.83
N ARG A 121 32.20 5.72 13.15
CA ARG A 121 31.54 5.64 14.47
C ARG A 121 30.79 4.32 14.70
N GLN A 122 30.67 3.48 13.67
CA GLN A 122 30.02 2.19 13.79
C GLN A 122 30.81 1.29 14.76
N SER A 123 30.09 0.56 15.62
CA SER A 123 30.67 -0.50 16.45
C SER A 123 31.17 -1.66 15.59
N ALA A 124 32.10 -2.47 16.11
CA ALA A 124 32.58 -3.67 15.41
C ALA A 124 31.42 -4.63 15.02
N ASP A 125 30.36 -4.69 15.84
CA ASP A 125 29.16 -5.53 15.60
C ASP A 125 28.08 -4.82 14.76
N ALA A 126 28.45 -3.86 13.92
CA ALA A 126 27.47 -3.10 13.14
C ALA A 126 26.69 -4.02 12.17
N PRO A 127 25.36 -3.85 12.07
CA PRO A 127 24.49 -4.71 11.26
C PRO A 127 24.66 -4.52 9.74
N TYR A 128 25.34 -3.45 9.31
CA TYR A 128 25.60 -3.11 7.92
C TYR A 128 27.05 -2.68 7.75
N SER A 129 27.71 -3.15 6.69
CA SER A 129 29.08 -2.72 6.38
C SER A 129 29.10 -1.32 5.76
N ARG A 130 30.26 -0.65 5.81
CA ARG A 130 30.50 0.65 5.16
C ARG A 130 30.01 0.67 3.71
N ARG A 131 30.42 -0.33 2.91
CA ARG A 131 30.01 -0.48 1.50
C ARG A 131 28.50 -0.63 1.34
N GLN A 132 27.84 -1.37 2.23
CA GLN A 132 26.38 -1.52 2.18
C GLN A 132 25.66 -0.21 2.47
N VAL A 133 26.12 0.55 3.47
CA VAL A 133 25.53 1.85 3.80
C VAL A 133 25.68 2.83 2.64
N GLU A 134 26.88 2.94 2.08
CA GLU A 134 27.17 3.79 0.92
C GLU A 134 26.31 3.39 -0.28
N HIS A 135 26.23 2.09 -0.59
CA HIS A 135 25.43 1.56 -1.70
C HIS A 135 23.93 1.86 -1.54
N TYR A 136 23.34 1.54 -0.38
CA TYR A 136 21.90 1.74 -0.15
C TYR A 136 21.51 3.21 -0.04
N LEU A 137 22.36 4.06 0.55
CA LEU A 137 22.13 5.51 0.59
C LEU A 137 22.34 6.14 -0.78
N GLY A 138 23.33 5.68 -1.56
CA GLY A 138 23.55 6.10 -2.94
C GLY A 138 22.35 5.80 -3.84
N TRP A 139 21.82 4.58 -3.75
CA TRP A 139 20.60 4.21 -4.47
C TRP A 139 19.38 5.02 -4.02
N LEU A 140 19.15 5.18 -2.71
CA LEU A 140 18.04 5.97 -2.22
C LEU A 140 18.16 7.44 -2.66
N ALA A 141 19.36 8.00 -2.57
CA ALA A 141 19.63 9.37 -2.94
C ALA A 141 19.37 9.62 -4.43
N SER A 142 19.84 8.74 -5.31
CA SER A 142 19.61 8.88 -6.75
C SER A 142 18.11 8.85 -7.09
N GLN A 143 17.33 7.99 -6.43
CA GLN A 143 15.88 7.95 -6.59
C GLN A 143 15.18 9.21 -6.06
N MET A 144 15.58 9.69 -4.88
CA MET A 144 14.99 10.90 -4.29
C MET A 144 15.28 12.15 -5.13
N VAL A 145 16.50 12.29 -5.67
CA VAL A 145 16.86 13.40 -6.57
C VAL A 145 16.08 13.31 -7.88
N ALA A 146 16.02 12.13 -8.51
CA ALA A 146 15.30 11.94 -9.77
C ALA A 146 13.79 12.26 -9.67
N GLN A 147 13.20 12.10 -8.48
CA GLN A 147 11.77 12.35 -8.24
C GLN A 147 11.49 13.67 -7.51
N ALA A 148 12.51 14.52 -7.33
CA ALA A 148 12.44 15.78 -6.58
C ALA A 148 11.83 15.61 -5.16
N GLN A 149 12.09 14.46 -4.52
CA GLN A 149 11.60 14.14 -3.18
C GLN A 149 12.59 14.59 -2.12
N THR A 150 12.10 15.36 -1.13
CA THR A 150 12.91 15.77 0.04
C THR A 150 12.70 14.87 1.24
N VAL A 151 11.51 14.26 1.35
CA VAL A 151 11.12 13.33 2.43
C VAL A 151 10.82 11.97 1.84
N PHE A 152 11.56 10.95 2.28
CA PHE A 152 11.34 9.57 1.91
C PHE A 152 10.45 8.87 2.93
N GLN A 153 9.33 8.30 2.48
CA GLN A 153 8.50 7.40 3.26
C GLN A 153 8.52 6.02 2.62
N ILE A 154 8.65 4.97 3.43
CA ILE A 154 8.82 3.61 2.90
C ILE A 154 7.53 3.12 2.21
N GLU A 155 6.35 3.58 2.64
CA GLU A 155 5.08 3.35 1.93
C GLU A 155 4.99 4.02 0.56
N ASN A 156 5.83 5.02 0.27
CA ASN A 156 5.82 5.73 -1.02
C ASN A 156 6.73 5.10 -2.08
N LEU A 157 7.36 3.95 -1.80
CA LEU A 157 8.08 3.21 -2.83
C LEU A 157 7.14 2.85 -3.98
N GLN A 158 7.52 3.23 -5.21
CA GLN A 158 6.71 2.98 -6.40
C GLN A 158 7.35 1.93 -7.32
N PRO A 159 6.55 1.15 -8.07
CA PRO A 159 7.06 0.25 -9.10
C PRO A 159 7.85 0.96 -10.21
N THR A 160 7.66 2.27 -10.37
CA THR A 160 8.42 3.11 -11.30
C THR A 160 9.89 3.27 -10.90
N TRP A 161 10.26 2.96 -9.65
CA TRP A 161 11.65 2.99 -9.16
C TRP A 161 12.45 1.77 -9.65
N LEU A 162 11.78 0.77 -10.22
CA LEU A 162 12.39 -0.39 -10.84
C LEU A 162 12.80 -0.08 -12.28
N LEU A 163 13.91 -0.67 -12.72
CA LEU A 163 14.32 -0.67 -14.13
C LEU A 163 13.31 -1.41 -15.01
N GLU A 164 13.23 -1.12 -16.31
CA GLU A 164 12.21 -1.72 -17.20
C GLU A 164 12.13 -3.26 -17.14
N PRO A 165 13.23 -4.03 -17.12
CA PRO A 165 13.16 -5.49 -17.00
C PRO A 165 12.55 -5.93 -15.66
N GLN A 166 12.87 -5.22 -14.59
CA GLN A 166 12.37 -5.47 -13.24
C GLN A 166 10.88 -5.08 -13.12
N GLN A 167 10.43 -4.04 -13.84
CA GLN A 167 9.01 -3.70 -13.93
C GLN A 167 8.20 -4.82 -14.61
N GLN A 168 8.75 -5.45 -15.65
CA GLN A 168 8.11 -6.60 -16.27
C GLN A 168 8.06 -7.80 -15.31
N GLN A 169 9.15 -8.06 -14.56
CA GLN A 169 9.18 -9.09 -13.53
C GLN A 169 8.14 -8.81 -12.43
N TYR A 170 8.01 -7.55 -12.00
CA TYR A 170 7.02 -7.11 -11.04
C TYR A 170 5.58 -7.38 -11.52
N ARG A 171 5.25 -7.01 -12.77
CA ARG A 171 3.93 -7.31 -13.36
C ARG A 171 3.66 -8.81 -13.41
N LYS A 172 4.63 -9.62 -13.84
CA LYS A 172 4.50 -11.09 -13.88
C LYS A 172 4.34 -11.69 -12.48
N ALA A 173 5.08 -11.19 -11.50
CA ALA A 173 4.98 -11.63 -10.11
C ALA A 173 3.62 -11.27 -9.49
N LEU A 174 3.13 -10.05 -9.74
CA LEU A 174 1.80 -9.61 -9.31
C LEU A 174 0.71 -10.47 -9.92
N LEU A 175 0.78 -10.75 -11.23
CA LEU A 175 -0.14 -11.64 -11.91
C LEU A 175 -0.12 -13.06 -11.29
N ARG A 176 1.05 -13.65 -11.11
CA ARG A 176 1.19 -14.98 -10.48
C ARG A 176 0.64 -15.01 -9.05
N ALA A 177 0.89 -13.97 -8.26
CA ALA A 177 0.34 -13.85 -6.91
C ALA A 177 -1.20 -13.81 -6.94
N MET A 178 -1.79 -13.00 -7.82
CA MET A 178 -3.25 -12.96 -8.01
C MET A 178 -3.81 -14.31 -8.45
N LEU A 179 -3.16 -15.00 -9.39
CA LEU A 179 -3.56 -16.34 -9.84
C LEU A 179 -3.62 -17.34 -8.68
N VAL A 180 -2.54 -17.41 -7.88
CA VAL A 180 -2.43 -18.35 -6.76
C VAL A 180 -3.43 -18.01 -5.66
N ILE A 181 -3.53 -16.74 -5.27
CA ILE A 181 -4.45 -16.29 -4.22
C ILE A 181 -5.89 -16.67 -4.58
N TRP A 182 -6.31 -16.39 -5.82
CA TRP A 182 -7.68 -16.70 -6.25
C TRP A 182 -7.93 -18.18 -6.48
N ALA A 183 -6.95 -18.93 -6.98
CA ALA A 183 -7.04 -20.39 -7.07
C ALA A 183 -7.23 -21.02 -5.67
N LEU A 184 -6.52 -20.53 -4.66
CA LEU A 184 -6.65 -21.02 -3.29
C LEU A 184 -7.99 -20.63 -2.65
N ILE A 185 -8.42 -19.36 -2.82
CA ILE A 185 -9.68 -18.84 -2.28
C ILE A 185 -10.89 -19.65 -2.79
N TRP A 186 -10.90 -20.03 -4.06
CA TRP A 186 -12.00 -20.82 -4.63
C TRP A 186 -11.79 -22.32 -4.49
N GLY A 187 -10.56 -22.80 -4.67
CA GLY A 187 -10.24 -24.23 -4.72
C GLY A 187 -10.23 -24.90 -3.35
N VAL A 188 -9.63 -24.28 -2.32
CA VAL A 188 -9.45 -24.91 -1.00
C VAL A 188 -10.78 -25.12 -0.27
N PRO A 189 -11.66 -24.11 -0.12
CA PRO A 189 -12.95 -24.31 0.52
C PRO A 189 -13.75 -25.42 -0.17
N ARG A 190 -13.78 -25.41 -1.50
CA ARG A 190 -14.46 -26.43 -2.31
C ARG A 190 -13.88 -27.81 -2.08
N ALA A 191 -12.57 -27.97 -2.14
CA ALA A 191 -11.92 -29.26 -1.90
C ALA A 191 -12.29 -29.82 -0.53
N VAL A 192 -12.33 -28.98 0.51
CA VAL A 192 -12.69 -29.38 1.88
C VAL A 192 -14.17 -29.71 2.03
N THR A 193 -15.07 -28.98 1.36
CA THR A 193 -16.52 -29.22 1.46
C THR A 193 -17.03 -30.34 0.56
N THR A 194 -16.26 -30.75 -0.45
CA THR A 194 -16.69 -31.78 -1.42
C THR A 194 -17.00 -33.17 -0.87
N PRO A 195 -16.36 -33.70 0.19
CA PRO A 195 -16.74 -34.99 0.79
C PRO A 195 -18.13 -34.96 1.43
N LEU A 196 -18.69 -33.78 1.67
CA LEU A 196 -20.01 -33.55 2.25
C LEU A 196 -21.09 -33.25 1.17
N ALA A 197 -20.69 -33.20 -0.10
CA ALA A 197 -21.55 -32.93 -1.24
C ALA A 197 -22.06 -34.24 -1.90
N PRO A 198 -23.18 -34.21 -2.65
CA PRO A 198 -23.73 -35.41 -3.28
C PRO A 198 -22.72 -36.11 -4.23
N PRO A 199 -22.88 -37.43 -4.44
CA PRO A 199 -21.97 -38.24 -5.27
C PRO A 199 -21.88 -37.69 -6.71
N GLY A 200 -20.66 -37.69 -7.25
CA GLY A 200 -20.31 -37.13 -8.55
C GLY A 200 -18.79 -37.20 -8.76
N ALA A 201 -18.22 -36.21 -9.46
CA ALA A 201 -16.77 -36.11 -9.67
C ALA A 201 -15.94 -36.28 -8.37
N PRO A 202 -14.75 -36.93 -8.41
CA PRO A 202 -13.86 -37.03 -7.25
C PRO A 202 -13.53 -35.66 -6.64
N ALA A 203 -13.37 -35.61 -5.32
CA ALA A 203 -13.11 -34.40 -4.54
C ALA A 203 -11.97 -33.53 -5.11
N TRP A 204 -10.87 -34.17 -5.50
CA TRP A 204 -9.70 -33.49 -6.07
C TRP A 204 -10.02 -32.82 -7.42
N MET A 205 -10.86 -33.43 -8.26
CA MET A 205 -11.25 -32.89 -9.56
C MET A 205 -12.18 -31.68 -9.41
N LYS A 206 -13.11 -31.73 -8.45
CA LYS A 206 -13.96 -30.58 -8.10
C LYS A 206 -13.12 -29.42 -7.55
N GLY A 207 -12.18 -29.70 -6.64
CA GLY A 207 -11.24 -28.70 -6.12
C GLY A 207 -10.40 -28.04 -7.22
N LEU A 208 -9.87 -28.83 -8.16
CA LEU A 208 -9.10 -28.31 -9.31
C LEU A 208 -9.96 -27.48 -10.26
N ALA A 209 -11.20 -27.88 -10.54
CA ALA A 209 -12.10 -27.11 -11.40
C ALA A 209 -12.38 -25.72 -10.81
N TRP A 210 -12.63 -25.65 -9.49
CA TRP A 210 -12.83 -24.39 -8.79
C TRP A 210 -11.52 -23.59 -8.62
N ALA A 211 -10.38 -24.25 -8.49
CA ALA A 211 -9.08 -23.59 -8.50
C ALA A 211 -8.77 -22.98 -9.87
N ALA A 212 -9.10 -23.66 -10.97
CA ALA A 212 -8.97 -23.14 -12.33
C ALA A 212 -9.93 -21.97 -12.57
N ALA A 213 -11.16 -22.06 -12.07
CA ALA A 213 -12.12 -20.97 -12.06
C ALA A 213 -11.57 -19.75 -11.30
N GLY A 214 -11.06 -19.94 -10.08
CA GLY A 214 -10.37 -18.90 -9.32
C GLY A 214 -9.16 -18.32 -10.05
N ALA A 215 -8.30 -19.15 -10.65
CA ALA A 215 -7.16 -18.69 -11.42
C ALA A 215 -7.58 -17.82 -12.61
N SER A 216 -8.66 -18.18 -13.32
CA SER A 216 -9.20 -17.36 -14.41
C SER A 216 -9.57 -15.95 -13.92
N TRP A 217 -10.10 -15.84 -12.71
CA TRP A 217 -10.40 -14.56 -12.07
C TRP A 217 -9.14 -13.76 -11.72
N GLY A 218 -8.09 -14.42 -11.22
CA GLY A 218 -6.79 -13.80 -10.93
C GLY A 218 -6.12 -13.17 -12.16
N THR A 219 -6.38 -13.68 -13.38
CA THR A 219 -5.84 -13.08 -14.62
C THR A 219 -6.36 -11.66 -14.87
N VAL A 220 -7.60 -11.38 -14.48
CA VAL A 220 -8.26 -10.08 -14.72
C VAL A 220 -7.70 -9.00 -13.82
N LEU A 221 -7.31 -9.35 -12.59
CA LEU A 221 -6.67 -8.44 -11.65
C LEU A 221 -5.20 -8.14 -11.99
N GLY A 222 -4.54 -9.02 -12.74
CA GLY A 222 -3.12 -8.88 -13.10
C GLY A 222 -2.84 -8.30 -14.49
N THR A 223 -3.84 -8.03 -15.32
CA THR A 223 -3.67 -7.55 -16.72
C THR A 223 -4.38 -6.23 -17.01
N ARG A 224 -3.95 -5.51 -18.06
CA ARG A 224 -4.65 -4.30 -18.54
C ARG A 224 -5.93 -4.67 -19.31
N LEU A 225 -7.07 -4.46 -18.64
CA LEU A 225 -8.31 -3.81 -19.11
C LEU A 225 -9.08 -4.30 -20.37
N ILE A 226 -8.49 -4.73 -21.48
CA ILE A 226 -9.15 -4.53 -22.79
C ILE A 226 -10.22 -5.55 -23.23
N ARG A 227 -10.66 -6.50 -22.40
CA ARG A 227 -11.83 -7.33 -22.77
C ARG A 227 -12.80 -7.54 -21.62
N TYR A 228 -13.49 -6.49 -21.17
CA TYR A 228 -14.48 -6.53 -20.07
C TYR A 228 -15.57 -7.57 -20.23
N MET A 229 -16.25 -7.52 -21.37
CA MET A 229 -17.34 -8.46 -21.62
C MET A 229 -16.79 -9.84 -21.91
N ALA A 230 -15.71 -9.94 -22.70
CA ALA A 230 -15.12 -11.24 -23.00
C ALA A 230 -14.46 -11.91 -21.78
N SER A 231 -13.96 -11.14 -20.80
CA SER A 231 -13.42 -11.68 -19.55
C SER A 231 -14.55 -12.08 -18.60
N ALA A 232 -15.58 -11.25 -18.42
CA ALA A 232 -16.74 -11.62 -17.60
C ALA A 232 -17.46 -12.87 -18.15
N ILE A 233 -17.65 -12.93 -19.47
CA ILE A 233 -18.23 -14.10 -20.16
C ILE A 233 -17.28 -15.30 -20.07
N GLY A 234 -15.98 -15.11 -20.34
CA GLY A 234 -14.98 -16.19 -20.27
C GLY A 234 -14.88 -16.79 -18.86
N ILE A 235 -14.85 -15.95 -17.84
CA ILE A 235 -14.91 -16.37 -16.43
C ILE A 235 -16.24 -17.08 -16.16
N GLY A 236 -17.36 -16.50 -16.59
CA GLY A 236 -18.67 -17.12 -16.47
C GLY A 236 -18.70 -18.54 -17.07
N ILE A 237 -18.07 -18.76 -18.22
CA ILE A 237 -17.94 -20.08 -18.85
C ILE A 237 -17.13 -21.04 -17.96
N VAL A 238 -15.94 -20.63 -17.49
CA VAL A 238 -15.10 -21.49 -16.64
C VAL A 238 -15.82 -21.87 -15.33
N PHE A 239 -16.51 -20.92 -14.71
CA PHE A 239 -17.31 -21.17 -13.50
C PHE A 239 -18.53 -22.06 -13.79
N SER A 240 -19.15 -21.93 -14.96
CA SER A 240 -20.27 -22.79 -15.38
C SER A 240 -19.82 -24.24 -15.57
N ILE A 241 -18.64 -24.45 -16.13
CA ILE A 241 -18.02 -25.78 -16.26
C ILE A 241 -17.71 -26.35 -14.86
N ALA A 242 -17.17 -25.53 -13.95
CA ALA A 242 -16.90 -25.97 -12.57
C ALA A 242 -18.17 -26.42 -11.83
N VAL A 243 -19.28 -25.71 -12.02
CA VAL A 243 -20.59 -26.07 -11.48
C VAL A 243 -21.16 -27.34 -12.12
N ALA A 244 -20.99 -27.51 -13.44
CA ALA A 244 -21.41 -28.72 -14.13
C ALA A 244 -20.69 -29.97 -13.59
N LEU A 245 -19.37 -29.87 -13.34
CA LEU A 245 -18.57 -30.96 -12.76
C LEU A 245 -19.00 -31.31 -11.31
N GLU A 246 -19.47 -30.31 -10.55
CA GLU A 246 -19.98 -30.51 -9.20
C GLU A 246 -21.30 -31.29 -9.20
N GLY A 247 -22.10 -31.14 -10.26
CA GLY A 247 -23.36 -31.84 -10.47
C GLY A 247 -23.25 -33.35 -10.76
N GLY A 248 -22.04 -33.86 -11.03
CA GLY A 248 -21.79 -35.25 -11.42
C GLY A 248 -21.92 -35.47 -12.94
N ILE A 249 -20.98 -36.23 -13.52
CA ILE A 249 -20.96 -36.55 -14.96
C ILE A 249 -21.96 -37.68 -15.28
N ASP A 250 -22.29 -38.51 -14.29
CA ASP A 250 -23.15 -39.69 -14.43
C ASP A 250 -24.66 -39.37 -14.50
N ARG A 251 -25.03 -38.09 -14.38
CA ARG A 251 -26.42 -37.64 -14.57
C ARG A 251 -26.72 -37.49 -16.06
N GLU A 252 -27.99 -37.70 -16.44
CA GLU A 252 -28.43 -37.54 -17.84
C GLU A 252 -27.90 -36.24 -18.45
N LEU A 253 -27.34 -36.32 -19.67
CA LEU A 253 -26.79 -35.19 -20.43
C LEU A 253 -27.75 -33.97 -20.45
N GLY A 254 -29.06 -34.22 -20.46
CA GLY A 254 -30.09 -33.17 -20.40
C GLY A 254 -30.04 -32.29 -19.13
N GLN A 255 -29.66 -32.84 -17.97
CA GLN A 255 -29.51 -32.05 -16.74
C GLN A 255 -28.26 -31.19 -16.73
N ILE A 256 -27.19 -31.60 -17.42
CA ILE A 256 -25.97 -30.81 -17.55
C ILE A 256 -26.22 -29.63 -18.50
N VAL A 257 -26.89 -29.88 -19.63
CA VAL A 257 -27.25 -28.86 -20.64
C VAL A 257 -28.13 -27.76 -20.06
N THR A 258 -29.00 -28.07 -19.10
CA THR A 258 -29.91 -27.09 -18.47
C THR A 258 -29.24 -26.25 -17.36
N ARG A 259 -28.16 -26.74 -16.73
CA ARG A 259 -27.45 -26.02 -15.64
C ARG A 259 -26.48 -24.95 -16.13
N ILE A 260 -25.77 -25.23 -17.23
CA ILE A 260 -24.70 -24.35 -17.74
C ILE A 260 -25.23 -22.93 -18.04
N PRO A 261 -26.37 -22.73 -18.74
CA PRO A 261 -26.88 -21.39 -19.04
C PRO A 261 -27.23 -20.60 -17.78
N GLY A 262 -27.86 -21.25 -16.79
CA GLY A 262 -28.21 -20.62 -15.52
C GLY A 262 -26.98 -20.20 -14.71
N ALA A 263 -25.99 -21.08 -14.61
CA ALA A 263 -24.72 -20.76 -13.95
C ALA A 263 -24.00 -19.61 -14.67
N LEU A 264 -23.96 -19.62 -16.00
CA LEU A 264 -23.31 -18.59 -16.80
C LEU A 264 -23.87 -17.20 -16.50
N ILE A 265 -25.20 -17.08 -16.42
CA ILE A 265 -25.86 -15.80 -16.11
C ILE A 265 -25.51 -15.35 -14.68
N ILE A 266 -25.64 -16.23 -13.69
CA ILE A 266 -25.36 -15.90 -12.28
C ILE A 266 -23.93 -15.41 -12.11
N TYR A 267 -22.95 -16.18 -12.60
CA TYR A 267 -21.54 -15.86 -12.42
C TYR A 267 -21.15 -14.63 -13.24
N THR A 268 -21.64 -14.48 -14.48
CA THR A 268 -21.34 -13.28 -15.29
C THR A 268 -21.84 -11.99 -14.62
N LEU A 269 -23.05 -12.01 -14.01
CA LEU A 269 -23.58 -10.86 -13.27
C LEU A 269 -22.78 -10.55 -12.00
N ALA A 270 -22.51 -11.58 -11.18
CA ALA A 270 -21.74 -11.43 -9.94
C ALA A 270 -20.31 -10.92 -10.21
N PHE A 271 -19.67 -11.43 -11.25
CA PHE A 271 -18.34 -11.03 -11.67
C PHE A 271 -18.32 -9.66 -12.35
N GLY A 272 -19.33 -9.34 -13.17
CA GLY A 272 -19.49 -8.00 -13.74
C GLY A 272 -19.58 -6.92 -12.65
N PHE A 273 -20.36 -7.17 -11.59
CA PHE A 273 -20.48 -6.28 -10.45
C PHE A 273 -19.16 -6.15 -9.66
N SER A 274 -18.48 -7.28 -9.42
CA SER A 274 -17.20 -7.31 -8.70
C SER A 274 -16.10 -6.56 -9.48
N LEU A 275 -16.02 -6.73 -10.81
CA LEU A 275 -15.10 -5.98 -11.68
C LEU A 275 -15.39 -4.48 -11.70
N TRP A 276 -16.67 -4.12 -11.68
CA TRP A 276 -17.08 -2.73 -11.58
C TRP A 276 -16.62 -2.09 -10.26
N LEU A 277 -16.79 -2.79 -9.13
CA LEU A 277 -16.33 -2.32 -7.81
C LEU A 277 -14.81 -2.14 -7.77
N LEU A 278 -14.05 -3.08 -8.32
CA LEU A 278 -12.59 -3.00 -8.38
C LEU A 278 -12.08 -1.79 -9.17
N ARG A 279 -12.75 -1.41 -10.27
CA ARG A 279 -12.37 -0.20 -11.02
C ARG A 279 -12.63 1.08 -10.26
N ARG A 280 -13.65 1.09 -9.40
CA ARG A 280 -13.92 2.25 -8.54
C ARG A 280 -12.78 2.53 -7.56
N GLY A 281 -12.05 1.49 -7.12
CA GLY A 281 -10.91 1.61 -6.22
C GLY A 281 -9.66 2.26 -6.81
N GLN A 282 -9.68 2.75 -8.07
CA GLN A 282 -8.54 3.39 -8.76
C GLN A 282 -7.21 2.62 -8.63
N HIS A 283 -7.26 1.27 -8.59
CA HIS A 283 -6.06 0.45 -8.45
C HIS A 283 -5.24 0.48 -9.75
N HIS A 284 -4.09 1.14 -9.70
CA HIS A 284 -3.15 1.19 -10.80
C HIS A 284 -2.01 0.20 -10.51
N PRO A 285 -1.72 -0.76 -11.41
CA PRO A 285 -0.70 -1.77 -11.13
C PRO A 285 0.71 -1.16 -10.92
N MET A 286 0.97 -0.01 -11.55
CA MET A 286 2.25 0.70 -11.51
C MET A 286 2.29 1.90 -10.55
N HIS A 287 1.21 2.17 -9.81
CA HIS A 287 1.13 3.27 -8.86
C HIS A 287 0.44 2.81 -7.58
N ILE A 288 1.21 2.71 -6.51
CA ILE A 288 0.78 2.21 -5.20
C ILE A 288 0.31 3.41 -4.38
N GLN A 289 -0.98 3.37 -4.00
CA GLN A 289 -1.54 4.28 -3.01
C GLN A 289 -2.07 3.47 -1.82
N PRO A 290 -1.61 3.75 -0.60
CA PRO A 290 -2.11 3.05 0.59
C PRO A 290 -3.56 3.46 0.91
N VAL A 291 -4.34 2.47 1.34
CA VAL A 291 -5.71 2.65 1.81
C VAL A 291 -5.67 2.83 3.32
N GLU A 292 -5.41 4.05 3.77
CA GLU A 292 -5.11 4.31 5.17
C GLU A 292 -6.35 4.59 6.01
N SER A 293 -7.35 5.24 5.41
CA SER A 293 -8.63 5.51 6.04
C SER A 293 -9.76 5.15 5.08
N VAL A 294 -10.82 4.54 5.62
CA VAL A 294 -12.03 4.26 4.87
C VAL A 294 -13.18 4.96 5.58
N ARG A 295 -13.96 5.74 4.83
CA ARG A 295 -15.11 6.48 5.35
C ARG A 295 -16.33 6.21 4.49
N PHE A 296 -17.50 6.19 5.12
CA PHE A 296 -18.76 6.10 4.41
C PHE A 296 -19.23 7.51 4.02
N VAL A 297 -19.47 7.72 2.73
CA VAL A 297 -19.96 8.99 2.19
C VAL A 297 -21.27 8.73 1.46
N ARG A 298 -22.39 9.18 2.07
CA ARG A 298 -23.74 8.96 1.53
C ARG A 298 -23.90 9.46 0.09
N LYS A 299 -23.25 10.57 -0.27
CA LYS A 299 -23.28 11.14 -1.63
C LYS A 299 -22.73 10.20 -2.71
N ASN A 300 -21.92 9.22 -2.33
CA ASN A 300 -21.31 8.29 -3.27
C ASN A 300 -22.14 7.02 -3.51
N VAL A 301 -23.19 6.80 -2.71
CA VAL A 301 -24.13 5.69 -2.91
C VAL A 301 -24.83 5.90 -4.24
N LYS A 302 -24.82 4.88 -5.11
CA LYS A 302 -25.46 4.92 -6.42
C LYS A 302 -26.83 4.24 -6.36
N PRO A 303 -27.96 4.99 -6.34
CA PRO A 303 -29.28 4.40 -6.09
C PRO A 303 -29.68 3.33 -7.10
N TRP A 304 -29.34 3.53 -8.38
CA TRP A 304 -29.65 2.54 -9.43
C TRP A 304 -28.97 1.18 -9.20
N MET A 305 -27.82 1.15 -8.54
CA MET A 305 -27.13 -0.10 -8.21
C MET A 305 -27.80 -0.83 -7.05
N VAL A 306 -28.28 -0.08 -6.07
CA VAL A 306 -29.07 -0.62 -4.96
C VAL A 306 -30.36 -1.24 -5.50
N VAL A 307 -31.01 -0.57 -6.45
CA VAL A 307 -32.21 -1.07 -7.13
C VAL A 307 -31.91 -2.28 -8.02
N ALA A 308 -30.76 -2.32 -8.72
CA ALA A 308 -30.37 -3.43 -9.59
C ALA A 308 -30.14 -4.76 -8.84
N VAL A 309 -29.95 -4.74 -7.52
CA VAL A 309 -29.79 -5.95 -6.71
C VAL A 309 -31.10 -6.72 -6.56
N ILE A 310 -32.25 -6.04 -6.62
CA ILE A 310 -33.58 -6.67 -6.50
C ILE A 310 -33.85 -7.65 -7.66
N PRO A 311 -33.76 -7.24 -8.95
CA PRO A 311 -33.93 -8.19 -10.05
C PRO A 311 -32.81 -9.22 -10.09
N ALA A 312 -31.58 -8.89 -9.67
CA ALA A 312 -30.50 -9.87 -9.56
C ALA A 312 -30.80 -10.95 -8.50
N GLY A 313 -31.39 -10.59 -7.36
CA GLY A 313 -31.86 -11.51 -6.33
C GLY A 313 -32.99 -12.42 -6.82
N ALA A 314 -33.92 -11.86 -7.59
CA ALA A 314 -34.99 -12.65 -8.24
C ALA A 314 -34.43 -13.65 -9.26
N VAL A 315 -33.55 -13.19 -10.15
CA VAL A 315 -32.91 -14.04 -11.17
C VAL A 315 -32.06 -15.14 -10.53
N THR A 316 -31.26 -14.82 -9.51
CA THR A 316 -30.42 -15.81 -8.82
C THR A 316 -31.25 -16.85 -8.05
N SER A 317 -32.35 -16.45 -7.40
CA SER A 317 -33.26 -17.38 -6.71
C SER A 317 -33.92 -18.37 -7.68
N ILE A 318 -34.42 -17.89 -8.83
CA ILE A 318 -35.04 -18.73 -9.86
C ILE A 318 -34.01 -19.69 -10.48
N LEU A 319 -32.82 -19.19 -10.82
CA LEU A 319 -31.77 -19.98 -11.47
C LEU A 319 -31.11 -20.99 -10.51
N ASN A 320 -31.03 -20.71 -9.20
CA ASN A 320 -30.44 -21.65 -8.23
C ASN A 320 -31.16 -23.00 -8.19
N ARG A 321 -32.49 -23.01 -8.34
CA ARG A 321 -33.28 -24.24 -8.42
C ARG A 321 -32.85 -25.14 -9.59
N ILE A 322 -32.57 -24.51 -10.73
CA ILE A 322 -32.11 -25.18 -11.96
C ILE A 322 -30.64 -25.63 -11.80
N VAL A 323 -29.78 -24.73 -11.31
CA VAL A 323 -28.33 -24.95 -11.20
C VAL A 323 -27.98 -26.07 -10.20
N PHE A 324 -28.65 -26.11 -9.05
CA PHE A 324 -28.37 -27.11 -8.01
C PHE A 324 -29.30 -28.33 -8.06
N ALA A 325 -30.24 -28.38 -9.01
CA ALA A 325 -31.23 -29.45 -9.18
C ALA A 325 -31.92 -29.86 -7.88
N ARG A 326 -32.49 -28.86 -7.20
CA ARG A 326 -33.31 -29.01 -6.00
C ARG A 326 -34.78 -28.76 -6.38
N PRO A 327 -35.51 -29.76 -6.87
CA PRO A 327 -36.92 -29.60 -7.25
C PRO A 327 -37.87 -29.50 -6.03
N ASP A 328 -37.37 -29.80 -4.83
CA ASP A 328 -38.05 -29.80 -3.53
C ASP A 328 -38.33 -28.40 -2.95
N VAL A 329 -37.79 -27.34 -3.57
CA VAL A 329 -37.94 -25.95 -3.09
C VAL A 329 -39.37 -25.45 -3.27
N THR A 330 -40.02 -25.07 -2.17
CA THR A 330 -41.39 -24.55 -2.18
C THR A 330 -41.47 -23.12 -2.74
N THR A 331 -42.66 -22.71 -3.22
CA THR A 331 -42.89 -21.32 -3.67
C THR A 331 -42.67 -20.30 -2.54
N GLY A 332 -42.99 -20.67 -1.30
CA GLY A 332 -42.75 -19.84 -0.11
C GLY A 332 -41.27 -19.61 0.16
N GLU A 333 -40.45 -20.66 0.05
CA GLU A 333 -38.98 -20.56 0.17
C GLU A 333 -38.35 -19.68 -0.91
N GLN A 334 -38.86 -19.74 -2.15
CA GLN A 334 -38.39 -18.86 -3.23
C GLN A 334 -38.67 -17.39 -2.92
N ILE A 335 -39.89 -17.07 -2.49
CA ILE A 335 -40.28 -15.70 -2.12
C ILE A 335 -39.40 -15.21 -0.96
N LEU A 336 -39.21 -16.05 0.05
CA LEU A 336 -38.35 -15.73 1.20
C LEU A 336 -36.90 -15.45 0.77
N GLY A 337 -36.33 -16.29 -0.10
CA GLY A 337 -34.98 -16.10 -0.64
C GLY A 337 -34.83 -14.83 -1.47
N ILE A 338 -35.84 -14.45 -2.26
CA ILE A 338 -35.85 -13.20 -3.03
C ILE A 338 -35.90 -11.99 -2.11
N VAL A 339 -36.78 -11.99 -1.10
CA VAL A 339 -36.96 -10.87 -0.16
C VAL A 339 -35.69 -10.68 0.67
N LEU A 340 -35.16 -11.75 1.27
CA LEU A 340 -33.96 -11.68 2.11
C LEU A 340 -32.71 -11.36 1.29
N GLY A 341 -32.55 -11.98 0.12
CA GLY A 341 -31.43 -11.72 -0.79
C GLY A 341 -31.43 -10.29 -1.31
N SER A 342 -32.60 -9.74 -1.65
CA SER A 342 -32.74 -8.36 -2.11
C SER A 342 -32.46 -7.36 -1.00
N LEU A 343 -33.03 -7.56 0.20
CA LEU A 343 -32.84 -6.66 1.35
C LEU A 343 -31.37 -6.56 1.77
N ILE A 344 -30.69 -7.71 1.91
CA ILE A 344 -29.29 -7.73 2.37
C ILE A 344 -28.36 -7.30 1.24
N GLY A 345 -28.70 -7.63 -0.01
CA GLY A 345 -27.98 -7.16 -1.18
C GLY A 345 -28.07 -5.63 -1.36
N ILE A 346 -29.21 -5.02 -1.06
CA ILE A 346 -29.39 -3.57 -0.96
C ILE A 346 -28.48 -2.97 0.10
N LEU A 347 -28.43 -3.57 1.30
CA LEU A 347 -27.56 -3.10 2.39
C LEU A 347 -26.08 -3.22 2.02
N THR A 348 -25.68 -4.33 1.43
CA THR A 348 -24.29 -4.60 1.03
C THR A 348 -23.86 -3.68 -0.11
N ALA A 349 -24.68 -3.54 -1.15
CA ALA A 349 -24.39 -2.64 -2.26
C ALA A 349 -24.40 -1.17 -1.82
N GLY A 350 -25.35 -0.77 -0.97
CA GLY A 350 -25.39 0.57 -0.39
C GLY A 350 -24.13 0.88 0.44
N TYR A 351 -23.71 -0.06 1.29
CA TYR A 351 -22.50 0.06 2.08
C TYR A 351 -21.25 0.17 1.19
N LEU A 352 -21.02 -0.82 0.31
CA LEU A 352 -19.84 -0.84 -0.57
C LEU A 352 -19.78 0.36 -1.51
N THR A 353 -20.92 0.81 -2.06
CA THR A 353 -20.98 2.01 -2.91
C THR A 353 -20.82 3.31 -2.13
N GLY A 354 -21.09 3.35 -0.82
CA GLY A 354 -20.83 4.52 -0.01
C GLY A 354 -19.38 4.66 0.48
N LEU A 355 -18.63 3.56 0.58
CA LEU A 355 -17.25 3.59 1.09
C LEU A 355 -16.28 4.30 0.13
N THR A 356 -15.42 5.15 0.68
CA THR A 356 -14.26 5.76 0.00
C THR A 356 -12.99 5.59 0.82
N SER A 357 -11.87 5.41 0.12
CA SER A 357 -10.53 5.33 0.70
C SER A 357 -9.79 6.65 0.55
N ASN A 358 -9.08 7.09 1.59
CA ASN A 358 -8.18 8.23 1.54
C ASN A 358 -6.83 7.89 2.20
N VAL A 359 -5.77 8.53 1.73
CA VAL A 359 -4.44 8.57 2.38
C VAL A 359 -4.51 9.54 3.56
N VAL A 360 -3.93 9.19 4.71
CA VAL A 360 -3.82 10.10 5.84
C VAL A 360 -2.53 10.89 5.67
N GLY A 361 -2.62 12.22 5.59
CA GLY A 361 -1.48 13.08 5.22
C GLY A 361 -0.30 13.10 6.21
N GLN A 362 -0.44 12.54 7.41
CA GLN A 362 0.64 12.44 8.39
C GLN A 362 0.72 11.03 8.97
N THR A 363 1.87 10.40 8.78
CA THR A 363 2.25 9.15 9.43
C THR A 363 3.25 9.42 10.54
N THR A 364 3.15 8.65 11.63
CA THR A 364 3.99 8.80 12.82
C THR A 364 5.06 7.72 12.90
N ARG A 365 4.78 6.56 12.29
CA ARG A 365 5.69 5.42 12.24
C ARG A 365 6.04 5.08 10.79
N PRO A 366 7.25 4.58 10.52
CA PRO A 366 7.60 4.08 9.19
C PRO A 366 6.66 2.96 8.76
N ASN A 367 6.22 2.97 7.49
CA ASN A 367 5.36 1.95 6.89
C ASN A 367 3.94 1.89 7.48
N GLU A 368 3.50 2.92 8.21
CA GLU A 368 2.20 2.94 8.87
C GLU A 368 1.04 2.85 7.86
N GLY A 369 1.16 3.50 6.70
CA GLY A 369 0.14 3.45 5.66
C GLY A 369 -0.16 2.04 5.14
N ILE A 370 0.88 1.20 5.00
CA ILE A 370 0.73 -0.19 4.55
C ILE A 370 0.12 -1.07 5.64
N TRP A 371 0.49 -0.86 6.91
CA TRP A 371 -0.12 -1.57 8.04
C TRP A 371 -1.60 -1.21 8.21
N ARG A 372 -1.96 0.07 8.03
CA ARG A 372 -3.36 0.50 7.99
C ARG A 372 -4.12 -0.14 6.83
N SER A 373 -3.50 -0.21 5.65
CA SER A 373 -4.07 -0.90 4.49
C SER A 373 -4.35 -2.38 4.77
N LEU A 374 -3.43 -3.08 5.45
CA LEU A 374 -3.63 -4.47 5.85
C LEU A 374 -4.77 -4.60 6.87
N SER A 375 -4.81 -3.74 7.90
CA SER A 375 -5.87 -3.76 8.90
C SER A 375 -7.25 -3.47 8.28
N ASN A 376 -7.33 -2.53 7.34
CA ASN A 376 -8.57 -2.20 6.63
C ASN A 376 -9.02 -3.36 5.73
N ALA A 377 -8.07 -4.00 5.03
CA ALA A 377 -8.34 -5.19 4.23
C ALA A 377 -8.96 -6.33 5.05
N LEU A 378 -8.39 -6.62 6.22
CA LEU A 378 -8.90 -7.69 7.09
C LEU A 378 -10.27 -7.33 7.69
N ARG A 379 -10.44 -6.12 8.22
CA ARG A 379 -11.69 -5.67 8.84
C ARG A 379 -12.84 -5.61 7.84
N LEU A 380 -12.64 -4.93 6.71
CA LEU A 380 -13.68 -4.77 5.71
C LEU A 380 -13.92 -6.06 4.92
N GLY A 381 -12.87 -6.85 4.67
CA GLY A 381 -13.03 -8.19 4.12
C GLY A 381 -13.86 -9.11 5.01
N ALA A 382 -13.64 -9.07 6.33
CA ALA A 382 -14.45 -9.83 7.29
C ALA A 382 -15.90 -9.33 7.35
N ILE A 383 -16.13 -8.01 7.36
CA ILE A 383 -17.49 -7.45 7.33
C ILE A 383 -18.24 -7.92 6.07
N VAL A 384 -17.59 -7.84 4.90
CA VAL A 384 -18.19 -8.31 3.63
C VAL A 384 -18.43 -9.82 3.65
N ALA A 385 -17.46 -10.62 4.12
CA ALA A 385 -17.63 -12.07 4.26
C ALA A 385 -18.81 -12.42 5.17
N VAL A 386 -18.88 -11.84 6.37
CA VAL A 386 -19.94 -12.12 7.34
C VAL A 386 -21.30 -11.67 6.80
N SER A 387 -21.37 -10.47 6.23
CA SER A 387 -22.62 -9.94 5.65
C SER A 387 -23.13 -10.83 4.52
N PHE A 388 -22.24 -11.26 3.63
CA PHE A 388 -22.57 -12.16 2.53
C PHE A 388 -22.87 -13.59 3.01
N GLY A 389 -22.17 -14.06 4.03
CA GLY A 389 -22.41 -15.36 4.66
C GLY A 389 -23.76 -15.43 5.35
N VAL A 390 -24.13 -14.42 6.13
CA VAL A 390 -25.47 -14.31 6.73
C VAL A 390 -26.55 -14.25 5.63
N LEU A 391 -26.30 -13.52 4.54
CA LEU A 391 -27.19 -13.46 3.37
C LEU A 391 -27.46 -14.84 2.79
N LEU A 392 -26.40 -15.61 2.56
CA LEU A 392 -26.49 -16.94 1.97
C LEU A 392 -27.11 -17.96 2.93
N MET A 393 -26.80 -17.86 4.22
CA MET A 393 -27.40 -18.71 5.24
C MET A 393 -28.91 -18.51 5.29
N ALA A 394 -29.37 -17.26 5.31
CA ALA A 394 -30.78 -16.91 5.36
C ALA A 394 -31.55 -17.33 4.08
N SER A 395 -30.89 -17.39 2.93
CA SER A 395 -31.50 -17.80 1.67
C SER A 395 -31.44 -19.31 1.38
N THR A 396 -30.55 -20.08 2.03
CA THR A 396 -30.32 -21.50 1.73
C THR A 396 -30.76 -22.47 2.83
N VAL A 397 -30.72 -22.05 4.10
CA VAL A 397 -31.12 -22.89 5.25
C VAL A 397 -32.61 -23.28 5.22
N PRO A 398 -33.55 -22.41 4.81
CA PRO A 398 -34.95 -22.80 4.70
C PRO A 398 -35.21 -23.91 3.67
N VAL A 399 -34.22 -24.24 2.83
CA VAL A 399 -34.41 -24.92 1.54
C VAL A 399 -33.75 -26.31 1.47
N SER A 400 -32.93 -26.70 2.45
CA SER A 400 -32.12 -27.92 2.30
C SER A 400 -31.67 -28.57 3.61
N SER A 401 -30.78 -27.92 4.37
CA SER A 401 -30.31 -28.33 5.70
C SER A 401 -29.34 -27.28 6.26
N TRP A 402 -29.14 -27.26 7.59
CA TRP A 402 -28.10 -26.45 8.22
C TRP A 402 -26.69 -26.77 7.71
N THR A 403 -26.42 -28.04 7.44
CA THR A 403 -25.13 -28.49 6.90
C THR A 403 -24.87 -27.92 5.51
N PHE A 404 -25.87 -27.95 4.61
CA PHE A 404 -25.73 -27.38 3.27
C PHE A 404 -25.57 -25.86 3.32
N GLY A 405 -26.35 -25.18 4.17
CA GLY A 405 -26.23 -23.73 4.37
C GLY A 405 -24.82 -23.32 4.81
N ILE A 406 -24.28 -23.98 5.84
CA ILE A 406 -22.92 -23.69 6.34
C ILE A 406 -21.86 -23.94 5.26
N MET A 407 -21.98 -25.03 4.50
CA MET A 407 -21.05 -25.32 3.40
C MET A 407 -21.10 -24.24 2.31
N GLN A 408 -22.30 -23.80 1.91
CA GLN A 408 -22.46 -22.72 0.94
C GLN A 408 -21.86 -21.43 1.46
N VAL A 409 -22.07 -21.09 2.74
CA VAL A 409 -21.46 -19.91 3.37
C VAL A 409 -19.93 -19.98 3.31
N ILE A 410 -19.31 -21.07 3.75
CA ILE A 410 -17.84 -21.21 3.73
C ILE A 410 -17.31 -21.03 2.30
N VAL A 411 -17.96 -21.68 1.35
CA VAL A 411 -17.52 -21.75 -0.04
C VAL A 411 -17.67 -20.43 -0.79
N THR A 412 -18.71 -19.65 -0.50
CA THR A 412 -19.03 -18.45 -1.28
C THR A 412 -18.76 -17.15 -0.51
N ALA A 413 -18.94 -17.10 0.82
CA ALA A 413 -18.65 -15.89 1.59
C ALA A 413 -17.14 -15.53 1.62
N LEU A 414 -16.26 -16.54 1.66
CA LEU A 414 -14.81 -16.33 1.65
C LEU A 414 -14.33 -15.59 0.38
N PRO A 415 -14.70 -16.01 -0.84
CA PRO A 415 -14.38 -15.26 -2.06
C PRO A 415 -14.85 -13.80 -2.04
N PHE A 416 -16.09 -13.52 -1.64
CA PHE A 416 -16.62 -12.15 -1.62
C PHE A 416 -15.96 -11.29 -0.52
N GLY A 417 -15.66 -11.88 0.64
CA GLY A 417 -14.83 -11.24 1.66
C GLY A 417 -13.44 -10.90 1.15
N ALA A 418 -12.81 -11.79 0.40
CA ALA A 418 -11.51 -11.55 -0.20
C ALA A 418 -11.56 -10.44 -1.27
N VAL A 419 -12.64 -10.34 -2.08
CA VAL A 419 -12.87 -9.18 -2.97
C VAL A 419 -12.87 -7.90 -2.14
N GLY A 420 -13.68 -7.83 -1.07
CA GLY A 420 -13.76 -6.67 -0.19
C GLY A 420 -12.40 -6.31 0.43
N GLY A 421 -11.68 -7.30 0.95
CA GLY A 421 -10.36 -7.08 1.55
C GLY A 421 -9.32 -6.59 0.55
N LEU A 422 -9.33 -7.12 -0.68
CA LEU A 422 -8.41 -6.65 -1.73
C LEU A 422 -8.68 -5.19 -2.12
N ILE A 423 -9.96 -4.81 -2.26
CA ILE A 423 -10.37 -3.44 -2.60
C ILE A 423 -9.90 -2.44 -1.54
N TYR A 424 -10.10 -2.77 -0.26
CA TYR A 424 -9.82 -1.83 0.84
C TYR A 424 -8.44 -1.98 1.47
N GLY A 425 -7.45 -2.41 0.68
CA GLY A 425 -6.02 -2.33 1.03
C GLY A 425 -5.20 -3.59 0.76
N GLY A 426 -5.84 -4.75 0.58
CA GLY A 426 -5.12 -6.00 0.33
C GLY A 426 -4.30 -5.96 -0.96
N PHE A 427 -4.82 -5.33 -2.01
CA PHE A 427 -4.08 -5.15 -3.26
C PHE A 427 -2.81 -4.32 -3.08
N THR A 428 -2.89 -3.19 -2.36
CA THR A 428 -1.74 -2.34 -2.02
C THR A 428 -0.68 -3.12 -1.25
N VAL A 429 -1.07 -3.93 -0.27
CA VAL A 429 -0.12 -4.74 0.52
C VAL A 429 0.63 -5.73 -0.38
N ILE A 430 -0.07 -6.40 -1.29
CA ILE A 430 0.54 -7.38 -2.21
C ILE A 430 1.51 -6.69 -3.17
N GLN A 431 1.10 -5.56 -3.75
CA GLN A 431 1.97 -4.72 -4.59
C GLN A 431 3.26 -4.33 -3.83
N HIS A 432 3.12 -3.85 -2.60
CA HIS A 432 4.26 -3.38 -1.81
C HIS A 432 5.22 -4.50 -1.43
N VAL A 433 4.70 -5.67 -1.04
CA VAL A 433 5.51 -6.84 -0.70
C VAL A 433 6.30 -7.34 -1.92
N ILE A 434 5.67 -7.40 -3.09
CA ILE A 434 6.33 -7.82 -4.34
C ILE A 434 7.40 -6.81 -4.74
N LEU A 435 7.09 -5.51 -4.67
CA LEU A 435 8.05 -4.44 -4.97
C LEU A 435 9.28 -4.53 -4.07
N ARG A 436 9.09 -4.60 -2.75
CA ARG A 436 10.20 -4.73 -1.79
C ARG A 436 11.00 -6.01 -2.01
N ARG A 437 10.35 -7.12 -2.34
CA ARG A 437 11.05 -8.38 -2.65
C ARG A 437 11.97 -8.22 -3.85
N ILE A 438 11.51 -7.57 -4.92
CA ILE A 438 12.33 -7.34 -6.12
C ILE A 438 13.49 -6.38 -5.80
N LEU A 439 13.22 -5.25 -5.14
CA LEU A 439 14.25 -4.30 -4.73
C LEU A 439 15.33 -4.91 -3.82
N TRP A 440 14.93 -5.86 -2.97
CA TRP A 440 15.88 -6.60 -2.15
C TRP A 440 16.69 -7.62 -2.98
N GLN A 441 16.06 -8.35 -3.88
CA GLN A 441 16.73 -9.33 -4.75
C GLN A 441 17.73 -8.69 -5.72
N THR A 442 17.48 -7.45 -6.13
CA THR A 442 18.39 -6.68 -7.00
C THR A 442 19.50 -5.99 -6.23
N GLY A 443 19.52 -6.10 -4.89
CA GLY A 443 20.51 -5.46 -4.03
C GLY A 443 20.32 -3.94 -3.88
N ALA A 444 19.22 -3.36 -4.36
CA ALA A 444 18.94 -1.93 -4.25
C ALA A 444 18.61 -1.49 -2.82
N THR A 445 17.95 -2.37 -2.05
CA THR A 445 17.54 -2.09 -0.66
C THR A 445 17.78 -3.28 0.26
N PRO A 446 17.97 -3.05 1.58
CA PRO A 446 18.04 -4.13 2.56
C PRO A 446 16.66 -4.70 2.87
N ARG A 447 16.60 -5.97 3.32
CA ARG A 447 15.34 -6.65 3.69
C ARG A 447 14.51 -5.85 4.71
N ASN A 448 15.14 -5.42 5.80
CA ASN A 448 14.50 -4.59 6.81
C ASN A 448 14.88 -3.12 6.60
N TYR A 449 14.17 -2.48 5.67
CA TYR A 449 14.50 -1.11 5.26
C TYR A 449 14.35 -0.10 6.40
N ALA A 450 13.33 -0.25 7.27
CA ALA A 450 13.14 0.65 8.41
C ALA A 450 14.33 0.59 9.38
N HIS A 451 14.80 -0.62 9.71
CA HIS A 451 15.97 -0.79 10.58
C HIS A 451 17.24 -0.18 9.99
N PHE A 452 17.43 -0.31 8.66
CA PHE A 452 18.54 0.34 7.97
C PHE A 452 18.46 1.87 8.04
N LEU A 453 17.29 2.46 7.78
CA LEU A 453 17.12 3.91 7.81
C LEU A 453 17.27 4.48 9.22
N ASP A 454 16.78 3.77 10.25
CA ASP A 454 17.02 4.11 11.65
C ASP A 454 18.51 3.96 12.01
N HIS A 455 19.23 2.99 11.44
CA HIS A 455 20.69 2.88 11.57
C HIS A 455 21.42 4.07 10.93
N ALA A 456 21.08 4.45 9.69
CA ALA A 456 21.65 5.63 9.03
C ALA A 456 21.30 6.95 9.75
N THR A 457 20.16 6.99 10.45
CA THR A 457 19.78 8.10 11.33
C THR A 457 20.69 8.19 12.56
N ARG A 458 21.03 7.05 13.19
CA ARG A 458 22.00 7.00 14.30
C ARG A 458 23.40 7.46 13.88
N LEU A 459 23.76 7.24 12.62
CA LEU A 459 25.01 7.73 12.04
C LEU A 459 24.97 9.21 11.61
N ILE A 460 23.84 9.91 11.84
CA ILE A 460 23.68 11.32 11.44
C ILE A 460 23.86 11.49 9.91
N LEU A 461 23.47 10.49 9.13
CA LEU A 461 23.37 10.60 7.67
C LEU A 461 21.95 10.97 7.24
N LEU A 462 20.97 10.47 8.01
CA LEU A 462 19.55 10.78 7.87
C LEU A 462 18.99 11.43 9.16
N ARG A 463 17.82 12.06 9.04
CA ARG A 463 16.96 12.46 10.16
C ARG A 463 15.56 11.90 9.97
N LYS A 464 14.93 11.50 11.06
CA LYS A 464 13.55 11.02 11.08
C LYS A 464 12.58 12.19 11.23
N VAL A 465 11.56 12.26 10.39
CA VAL A 465 10.52 13.30 10.39
C VAL A 465 9.16 12.62 10.28
N GLY A 466 8.45 12.49 11.41
CA GLY A 466 7.25 11.66 11.50
C GLY A 466 7.55 10.20 11.14
N GLY A 467 6.78 9.64 10.22
CA GLY A 467 7.00 8.31 9.63
C GLY A 467 8.05 8.26 8.50
N GLY A 468 8.60 9.41 8.09
CA GLY A 468 9.56 9.52 6.99
C GLY A 468 11.00 9.81 7.43
N TYR A 469 11.88 9.84 6.45
CA TYR A 469 13.31 10.08 6.59
C TYR A 469 13.75 11.17 5.60
N ILE A 470 14.63 12.06 6.04
CA ILE A 470 15.28 13.06 5.20
C ILE A 470 16.78 12.88 5.30
N PHE A 471 17.52 13.18 4.24
CA PHE A 471 18.96 13.41 4.40
C PHE A 471 19.16 14.62 5.29
N VAL A 472 20.20 14.57 6.13
CA VAL A 472 20.49 15.67 7.05
C VAL A 472 20.59 17.00 6.30
N HIS A 473 21.21 16.99 5.11
CA HIS A 473 21.35 18.15 4.25
C HIS A 473 21.11 17.79 2.76
N ARG A 474 20.65 18.75 1.96
CA ARG A 474 20.45 18.57 0.50
C ARG A 474 21.74 18.25 -0.24
N TYR A 475 22.84 18.92 0.08
CA TYR A 475 24.15 18.58 -0.50
C TYR A 475 24.63 17.16 -0.16
N LEU A 476 24.28 16.63 1.01
CA LEU A 476 24.62 15.23 1.34
C LEU A 476 23.80 14.25 0.50
N LEU A 477 22.53 14.56 0.25
CA LEU A 477 21.70 13.83 -0.70
C LEU A 477 22.33 13.85 -2.11
N GLU A 478 22.68 15.02 -2.61
CA GLU A 478 23.31 15.18 -3.95
C GLU A 478 24.65 14.45 -4.03
N TYR A 479 25.47 14.50 -2.97
CA TYR A 479 26.72 13.77 -2.86
C TYR A 479 26.54 12.25 -3.00
N PHE A 480 25.58 11.65 -2.29
CA PHE A 480 25.29 10.22 -2.42
C PHE A 480 24.73 9.86 -3.80
N ALA A 481 23.92 10.76 -4.38
CA ALA A 481 23.34 10.56 -5.71
C ALA A 481 24.40 10.59 -6.83
N GLN A 482 25.50 11.35 -6.67
CA GLN A 482 26.60 11.42 -7.65
C GLN A 482 27.56 10.22 -7.56
N LYS A 483 27.64 9.55 -6.42
CA LYS A 483 28.53 8.39 -6.19
C LYS A 483 27.97 7.04 -6.66
N ASN A 484 26.73 7.02 -7.12
CA ASN A 484 26.00 5.82 -7.54
C ASN A 484 25.65 5.92 -9.02
#